data_AF-A0A969DQH9-F1
#
_entry.id   AF-A0A969DQH9-F1
#
_cell.length_a   1.000
_cell.length_b   1.000
_cell.length_c   1.000
_cell.angle_alpha   90.00
_cell.angle_beta   90.00
_cell.angle_gamma   90.00
#
_symmetry.space_group_name_H-M   'P 1'
#
loop_
_entity.id
_entity.type
_entity.pdbx_description
1 polymer ?
#
loop_
_entity_poly.entity_id
_entity_poly.type
_entity_poly.pdbx_seq_one_letter_code
_entity_poly.pdbx_strand_id
1 'polypeptide(L)'
;MKQRCTTTFYEQTFGHKIELKVTDEQNNTRGYSYVTSEKNARYRISDLENGIYSYRAAADINGKQEQVEGTFTVNDLQIETTKLTADHNLLKNIALQNNGRFYEKSQFEALRSDLEAQEKTNKIYTSERYLAIINMKWGFFILIVVVSAEWLLRKYHGSY
;
A
#
# COMPACT_ATOMS: atom_id res chain seq x y z
N MET A 1 22.66 -50.05 8.21
CA MET A 1 22.71 -48.85 7.33
C MET A 1 22.00 -47.70 8.04
N LYS A 2 22.74 -46.74 8.60
CA LYS A 2 22.17 -45.61 9.35
C LYS A 2 22.17 -44.40 8.43
N GLN A 3 21.03 -44.10 7.82
CA GLN A 3 20.86 -42.89 7.00
C GLN A 3 21.02 -41.68 7.91
N ARG A 4 22.09 -40.91 7.68
CA ARG A 4 22.30 -39.60 8.30
C ARG A 4 21.40 -38.62 7.53
N CYS A 5 20.22 -38.33 8.06
CA CYS A 5 19.52 -37.11 7.70
C CYS A 5 20.30 -35.94 8.30
N THR A 6 21.18 -35.31 7.52
CA THR A 6 21.70 -33.99 7.83
C THR A 6 20.59 -32.99 7.54
N THR A 7 19.82 -32.64 8.57
CA THR A 7 18.97 -31.46 8.54
C THR A 7 19.90 -30.26 8.52
N THR A 8 20.12 -29.68 7.34
CA THR A 8 20.91 -28.46 7.21
C THR A 8 20.13 -27.34 7.88
N PHE A 9 20.59 -26.93 9.07
CA PHE A 9 20.05 -25.76 9.75
C PHE A 9 20.60 -24.52 9.04
N TYR A 10 19.74 -23.85 8.29
CA TYR A 10 20.09 -22.58 7.67
C TYR A 10 19.85 -21.46 8.68
N GLU A 11 20.90 -20.69 8.96
CA GLU A 11 20.82 -19.47 9.75
C GLU A 11 20.57 -18.29 8.82
N GLN A 12 19.65 -17.41 9.20
CA GLN A 12 19.31 -16.25 8.38
C GLN A 12 20.44 -15.21 8.49
N THR A 13 21.07 -14.90 7.36
CA THR A 13 22.12 -13.88 7.27
C THR A 13 21.56 -12.59 6.65
N PHE A 14 22.16 -11.45 7.03
CA PHE A 14 21.75 -10.11 6.58
C PHE A 14 22.95 -9.35 6.02
N GLY A 15 22.68 -8.28 5.26
CA GLY A 15 23.72 -7.39 4.73
C GLY A 15 24.33 -7.82 3.40
N HIS A 16 23.88 -8.94 2.83
CA HIS A 16 24.29 -9.38 1.49
C HIS A 16 23.46 -8.67 0.41
N LYS A 17 24.12 -8.23 -0.67
CA LYS A 17 23.44 -7.75 -1.87
C LYS A 17 22.84 -8.93 -2.61
N ILE A 18 21.53 -8.90 -2.81
CA ILE A 18 20.77 -9.91 -3.53
C ILE A 18 20.39 -9.32 -4.88
N GLU A 19 20.66 -10.07 -5.95
CA GLU A 19 20.23 -9.78 -7.32
C GLU A 19 19.14 -10.75 -7.70
N LEU A 20 17.93 -10.24 -7.92
CA LEU A 20 16.74 -11.00 -8.25
C LEU A 20 16.32 -10.68 -9.68
N LYS A 21 16.25 -11.71 -10.52
CA LYS A 21 15.70 -11.63 -11.88
C LYS A 21 14.38 -12.37 -11.90
N VAL A 22 13.34 -11.71 -12.41
CA VAL A 22 12.01 -12.30 -12.61
C VAL A 22 11.71 -12.27 -14.10
N THR A 23 11.34 -13.41 -14.67
CA THR A 23 11.07 -13.57 -16.09
C THR A 23 9.64 -14.07 -16.28
N ASP A 24 8.87 -13.40 -17.13
CA ASP A 24 7.50 -13.78 -17.49
C ASP A 24 7.45 -14.84 -18.61
N GLU A 25 6.25 -15.29 -18.96
CA GLU A 25 6.03 -16.25 -20.05
C GLU A 25 6.43 -15.70 -21.43
N GLN A 26 6.39 -14.37 -21.61
CA GLN A 26 6.78 -13.68 -22.84
C GLN A 26 8.30 -13.40 -22.90
N ASN A 27 9.06 -13.94 -21.95
CA ASN A 27 10.51 -13.81 -21.83
C ASN A 27 11.01 -12.39 -21.50
N ASN A 28 10.13 -11.49 -21.03
CA ASN A 28 10.53 -10.21 -20.48
C ASN A 28 11.13 -10.42 -19.08
N THR A 29 12.35 -9.89 -18.89
CA THR A 29 13.08 -10.04 -17.63
C THR A 29 13.14 -8.71 -16.89
N ARG A 30 12.71 -8.70 -15.63
CA ARG A 30 12.82 -7.58 -14.70
C ARG A 30 13.88 -7.90 -13.65
N GLY A 31 14.86 -7.01 -13.50
CA GLY A 31 15.94 -7.14 -12.52
C GLY A 31 15.70 -6.25 -11.31
N TYR A 32 15.87 -6.80 -10.12
CA TYR A 32 15.76 -6.11 -8.83
C TYR A 32 17.06 -6.34 -8.04
N SER A 33 17.52 -5.32 -7.33
CA SER A 33 18.64 -5.48 -6.41
C SER A 33 18.31 -4.85 -5.07
N TYR A 34 18.52 -5.62 -3.99
CA TYR A 34 18.20 -5.19 -2.63
C TYR A 34 19.16 -5.81 -1.62
N VAL A 35 19.17 -5.25 -0.42
CA VAL A 35 19.96 -5.73 0.73
C VAL A 35 19.01 -5.96 1.89
N THR A 36 19.10 -7.12 2.54
CA THR A 36 18.27 -7.44 3.72
C THR A 36 18.91 -6.93 5.00
N SER A 37 18.08 -6.53 5.97
CA SER A 37 18.50 -6.15 7.33
C SER A 37 17.56 -6.76 8.35
N GLU A 38 17.95 -6.78 9.64
CA GLU A 38 17.09 -7.28 10.72
C GLU A 38 15.70 -6.61 10.75
N LYS A 39 15.64 -5.32 10.39
CA LYS A 39 14.38 -4.55 10.32
C LYS A 39 13.62 -4.75 9.01
N ASN A 40 14.29 -5.16 7.94
CA ASN A 40 13.71 -5.34 6.60
C ASN A 40 14.25 -6.64 5.97
N ALA A 41 13.72 -7.76 6.46
CA ALA A 41 14.11 -9.10 5.99
C ALA A 41 13.39 -9.53 4.70
N ARG A 42 12.33 -8.82 4.31
CA ARG A 42 11.47 -9.18 3.17
C ARG A 42 11.47 -8.07 2.12
N TYR A 43 11.63 -8.45 0.86
CA TYR A 43 11.47 -7.55 -0.28
C TYR A 43 10.17 -7.88 -1.00
N ARG A 44 9.35 -6.86 -1.28
CA ARG A 44 8.05 -7.02 -1.95
C ARG A 44 8.11 -6.41 -3.34
N ILE A 45 7.86 -7.22 -4.36
CA ILE A 45 7.65 -6.75 -5.73
C ILE A 45 6.15 -6.51 -5.93
N SER A 46 5.80 -5.44 -6.64
CA SER A 46 4.42 -5.10 -7.03
C SER A 46 4.34 -4.99 -8.56
N ASP A 47 3.13 -4.87 -9.11
CA ASP A 47 2.87 -4.67 -10.54
C ASP A 47 3.32 -5.83 -11.45
N LEU A 48 3.09 -7.05 -10.99
CA LEU A 48 3.13 -8.25 -11.80
C LEU A 48 1.71 -8.54 -12.30
N GLU A 49 1.57 -8.73 -13.62
CA GLU A 49 0.30 -9.11 -14.23
C GLU A 49 -0.02 -10.58 -13.93
N ASN A 50 -1.24 -11.00 -14.28
CA ASN A 50 -1.63 -12.40 -14.12
C ASN A 50 -0.81 -13.29 -15.09
N GLY A 51 -0.15 -14.32 -14.57
CA GLY A 51 0.66 -15.23 -15.38
C GLY A 51 1.64 -16.09 -14.57
N ILE A 52 2.36 -16.97 -15.25
CA ILE A 52 3.44 -17.77 -14.66
C ILE A 52 4.76 -17.02 -14.79
N TYR A 53 5.50 -16.95 -13.69
CA TYR A 53 6.80 -16.31 -13.62
C TYR A 53 7.86 -17.29 -13.14
N SER A 54 9.06 -17.14 -13.67
CA SER A 54 10.27 -17.77 -13.14
C SER A 54 11.11 -16.72 -12.43
N TYR A 55 11.79 -17.10 -11.34
CA TYR A 55 12.71 -16.21 -10.65
C TYR A 55 14.08 -16.87 -10.45
N ARG A 56 15.10 -16.02 -10.43
CA ARG A 56 16.48 -16.37 -10.14
C ARG A 56 17.06 -15.33 -9.19
N ALA A 57 17.38 -15.74 -7.97
CA ALA A 57 18.03 -14.90 -6.96
C ALA A 57 19.48 -15.34 -6.81
N ALA A 58 20.42 -14.39 -6.81
CA ALA A 58 21.83 -14.63 -6.56
C ALA A 58 22.36 -13.68 -5.47
N ALA A 59 23.24 -14.18 -4.61
CA ALA A 59 23.91 -13.38 -3.59
C ALA A 59 25.34 -13.88 -3.40
N ASP A 60 26.25 -12.95 -3.10
CA ASP A 60 27.61 -13.29 -2.68
C ASP A 60 27.67 -13.40 -1.16
N ILE A 61 27.95 -14.61 -0.68
CA ILE A 61 28.09 -14.91 0.75
C ILE A 61 29.51 -15.42 0.95
N ASN A 62 30.35 -14.60 1.60
CA ASN A 62 31.75 -14.92 1.92
C ASN A 62 32.59 -15.31 0.69
N GLY A 63 32.39 -14.65 -0.46
CA GLY A 63 33.14 -14.91 -1.70
C GLY A 63 32.63 -16.12 -2.49
N LYS A 64 31.51 -16.72 -2.05
CA LYS A 64 30.81 -17.78 -2.78
C LYS A 64 29.49 -17.24 -3.29
N GLN A 65 29.29 -17.35 -4.60
CA GLN A 65 28.03 -17.02 -5.23
C GLN A 65 27.03 -18.14 -4.96
N GLU A 66 26.00 -17.85 -4.19
CA GLU A 66 24.87 -18.73 -3.94
C GLU A 66 23.69 -18.28 -4.80
N GLN A 67 22.96 -19.26 -5.34
CA GLN A 67 21.88 -18.99 -6.28
C GLN A 67 20.68 -19.90 -6.01
N VAL A 68 19.48 -19.33 -6.10
CA VAL A 68 18.20 -20.02 -5.94
C VAL A 68 17.29 -19.67 -7.10
N GLU A 69 16.59 -20.68 -7.62
CA GLU A 69 15.66 -20.55 -8.73
C GLU A 69 14.35 -21.27 -8.41
N GLY A 70 13.26 -20.79 -9.02
CA GLY A 70 11.95 -21.41 -8.90
C GLY A 70 10.92 -20.74 -9.80
N THR A 71 9.68 -21.22 -9.71
CA THR A 71 8.53 -20.68 -10.45
C THR A 71 7.39 -20.35 -9.50
N PHE A 72 6.61 -19.35 -9.86
CA PHE A 72 5.41 -18.95 -9.13
C PHE A 72 4.35 -18.44 -10.11
N THR A 73 3.08 -18.49 -9.69
CA THR A 73 1.96 -17.99 -10.49
C THR A 73 1.36 -16.79 -9.78
N VAL A 74 1.16 -15.70 -10.53
CA VAL A 74 0.46 -14.51 -10.06
C VAL A 74 -0.95 -14.60 -10.62
N ASN A 75 -1.96 -14.61 -9.75
CA ASN A 75 -3.36 -14.57 -10.14
C ASN A 75 -4.00 -13.29 -9.60
N ASP A 76 -4.83 -12.65 -10.40
CA ASP A 76 -5.68 -11.56 -9.92
C ASP A 76 -6.79 -12.17 -9.04
N LEU A 77 -6.68 -11.98 -7.73
CA LEU A 77 -7.69 -12.44 -6.79
C LEU A 77 -8.86 -11.45 -6.83
N GLN A 78 -9.82 -11.67 -7.73
CA GLN A 78 -11.07 -10.91 -7.77
C GLN A 78 -11.98 -11.34 -6.60
N ILE A 79 -11.70 -10.82 -5.41
CA ILE A 79 -12.49 -11.07 -4.20
C ILE A 79 -13.94 -10.59 -4.40
N GLU A 80 -14.13 -9.53 -5.21
CA GLU A 80 -15.44 -8.94 -5.53
C GLU A 80 -16.33 -9.87 -6.34
N THR A 81 -15.76 -10.67 -7.26
CA THR A 81 -16.53 -11.61 -8.10
C THR A 81 -16.91 -12.88 -7.33
N THR A 82 -16.21 -13.21 -6.25
CA THR A 82 -16.35 -14.49 -5.54
C THR A 82 -17.34 -14.43 -4.36
N LYS A 83 -17.64 -13.24 -3.83
CA LYS A 83 -18.66 -13.04 -2.77
C LYS A 83 -19.88 -12.30 -3.32
N LEU A 84 -20.70 -13.00 -4.10
CA LEU A 84 -22.03 -12.51 -4.53
C LEU A 84 -23.06 -12.52 -3.38
N THR A 85 -22.75 -13.16 -2.26
CA THR A 85 -23.62 -13.24 -1.08
C THR A 85 -23.06 -12.39 0.04
N ALA A 86 -23.90 -11.53 0.61
CA ALA A 86 -23.55 -10.74 1.79
C ALA A 86 -23.06 -11.66 2.92
N ASP A 87 -21.87 -11.40 3.43
CA ASP A 87 -21.32 -12.11 4.59
C ASP A 87 -22.02 -11.59 5.85
N HIS A 88 -23.13 -12.23 6.21
CA HIS A 88 -23.94 -11.84 7.37
C HIS A 88 -23.15 -11.91 8.69
N ASN A 89 -22.12 -12.76 8.77
CA ASN A 89 -21.25 -12.82 9.95
C ASN A 89 -20.36 -11.58 10.04
N LEU A 90 -19.78 -11.15 8.91
CA LEU A 90 -19.02 -9.90 8.85
C LEU A 90 -19.90 -8.69 9.22
N LEU A 91 -21.09 -8.59 8.65
CA LEU A 91 -22.03 -7.50 8.93
C LEU A 91 -22.46 -7.47 10.40
N LYS A 92 -22.72 -8.64 11.00
CA LYS A 92 -23.01 -8.76 12.43
C LYS A 92 -21.84 -8.33 13.31
N ASN A 93 -20.62 -8.71 12.94
CA ASN A 93 -19.41 -8.30 13.67
C ASN A 93 -19.18 -6.78 13.60
N ILE A 94 -19.38 -6.17 12.42
CA ILE A 94 -19.28 -4.71 12.25
C ILE A 94 -20.34 -3.99 13.09
N ALA A 95 -21.58 -4.50 13.11
CA ALA A 95 -22.65 -3.94 13.93
C ALA A 95 -22.27 -3.98 15.43
N LEU A 96 -21.83 -5.13 15.94
CA LEU A 96 -21.42 -5.27 17.33
C LEU A 96 -20.27 -4.33 17.72
N GLN A 97 -19.28 -4.15 16.84
CA GLN A 97 -18.13 -3.27 17.09
C GLN A 97 -18.50 -1.77 17.11
N ASN A 98 -19.55 -1.37 16.39
CA ASN A 98 -20.00 0.03 16.32
C ASN A 98 -21.20 0.32 17.23
N ASN A 99 -21.47 -0.54 18.23
CA ASN A 99 -22.67 -0.49 19.08
C ASN A 99 -23.99 -0.47 18.27
N GLY A 100 -23.96 -0.97 17.03
CA GLY A 100 -25.12 -1.11 16.15
C GLY A 100 -25.85 -2.44 16.37
N ARG A 101 -27.13 -2.47 16.00
CA ARG A 101 -27.96 -3.68 16.01
C ARG A 101 -27.98 -4.30 14.61
N PHE A 102 -27.92 -5.63 14.54
CA PHE A 102 -28.06 -6.39 13.30
C PHE A 102 -29.53 -6.79 13.10
N TYR A 103 -30.07 -6.52 11.92
CA TYR A 103 -31.45 -6.87 11.56
C TYR A 103 -31.47 -7.77 10.32
N GLU A 104 -32.27 -8.82 10.38
CA GLU A 104 -32.56 -9.64 9.21
C GLU A 104 -33.66 -9.04 8.34
N LYS A 105 -33.81 -9.53 7.09
CA LYS A 105 -34.80 -9.01 6.13
C LYS A 105 -36.24 -9.06 6.67
N SER A 106 -36.56 -10.04 7.52
CA SER A 106 -37.86 -10.20 8.19
C SER A 106 -38.10 -9.19 9.32
N GLN A 107 -37.06 -8.49 9.79
CA GLN A 107 -37.10 -7.58 10.94
C GLN A 107 -37.15 -6.10 10.52
N PHE A 108 -37.62 -5.82 9.31
CA PHE A 108 -37.67 -4.47 8.75
C PHE A 108 -38.48 -3.49 9.63
N GLU A 109 -39.59 -3.93 10.21
CA GLU A 109 -40.40 -3.11 11.11
C GLU A 109 -39.68 -2.77 12.43
N ALA A 110 -38.88 -3.71 12.96
CA ALA A 110 -38.07 -3.47 14.16
C ALA A 110 -36.91 -2.49 13.88
N LEU A 111 -36.31 -2.56 12.67
CA LEU A 111 -35.34 -1.57 12.22
C LEU A 111 -35.96 -0.18 12.15
N ARG A 112 -37.18 -0.07 11.62
CA ARG A 112 -37.89 1.20 11.51
C ARG A 112 -38.17 1.82 12.88
N SER A 113 -38.70 1.04 13.83
CA SER A 113 -38.97 1.53 15.18
C SER A 113 -37.70 1.98 15.91
N ASP A 114 -36.59 1.26 15.74
CA ASP A 114 -35.32 1.61 16.38
C ASP A 114 -34.68 2.86 15.75
N LEU A 115 -34.85 3.08 14.44
CA LEU A 115 -34.41 4.30 13.76
C LEU A 115 -35.26 5.53 14.13
N GLU A 116 -36.56 5.34 14.33
CA GLU A 116 -37.47 6.41 14.77
C GLU A 116 -37.23 6.79 16.24
N ALA A 117 -36.79 5.83 17.07
CA ALA A 117 -36.45 6.05 18.49
C ALA A 117 -35.03 6.59 18.71
N GLN A 118 -34.09 6.38 17.78
CA GLN A 118 -32.75 6.97 17.87
C GLN A 118 -32.78 8.46 17.52
N GLU A 119 -32.46 9.31 18.48
CA GLU A 119 -32.13 10.71 18.20
C GLU A 119 -30.94 10.76 17.23
N LYS A 120 -31.11 11.53 16.15
CA LYS A 120 -30.13 11.71 15.06
C LYS A 120 -28.75 12.01 15.64
N THR A 121 -27.88 11.01 15.67
CA THR A 121 -26.46 11.22 15.92
C THR A 121 -25.94 12.14 14.82
N ASN A 122 -25.44 13.31 15.21
CA ASN A 122 -24.83 14.27 14.30
C ASN A 122 -23.76 13.56 13.48
N LYS A 123 -24.01 13.43 12.17
CA LYS A 123 -22.99 13.01 11.23
C LYS A 123 -21.88 14.06 11.28
N ILE A 124 -20.74 13.69 11.87
CA ILE A 124 -19.54 14.51 11.75
C ILE A 124 -19.07 14.32 10.32
N TYR A 125 -19.46 15.24 9.45
CA TYR A 125 -18.86 15.37 8.13
C TYR A 125 -17.43 15.87 8.34
N THR A 126 -16.46 14.96 8.41
CA THR A 126 -15.05 15.31 8.22
C THR A 126 -14.86 15.65 6.75
N SER A 127 -15.21 16.89 6.39
CA SER A 127 -14.73 17.49 5.15
C SER A 127 -13.29 17.88 5.38
N GLU A 128 -12.35 17.09 4.86
CA GLU A 128 -10.97 17.54 4.67
C GLU A 128 -10.98 18.64 3.61
N ARG A 129 -11.29 19.87 4.04
CA ARG A 129 -11.12 21.06 3.21
C ARG A 129 -9.63 21.31 3.09
N TYR A 130 -9.03 20.85 2.00
CA TYR A 130 -7.82 21.43 1.47
C TYR A 130 -8.11 22.90 1.12
N LEU A 131 -7.98 23.79 2.10
CA LEU A 131 -7.91 25.22 1.85
C LEU A 131 -6.56 25.47 1.19
N ALA A 132 -6.53 25.32 -0.14
CA ALA A 132 -5.37 25.69 -0.92
C ALA A 132 -5.03 27.15 -0.59
N ILE A 133 -3.85 27.38 -0.03
CA ILE A 133 -3.35 28.73 0.36
C ILE A 133 -3.46 29.71 -0.82
N ILE A 134 -3.39 29.19 -2.05
CA ILE A 134 -3.57 29.93 -3.31
C ILE A 134 -4.98 30.54 -3.49
N ASN A 135 -6.02 30.02 -2.83
CA ASN A 135 -7.40 30.51 -2.96
C ASN A 135 -7.63 31.79 -2.13
N MET A 136 -6.66 32.19 -1.30
CA MET A 136 -6.72 33.46 -0.57
C MET A 136 -6.28 34.60 -1.50
N LYS A 137 -7.24 35.35 -2.09
CA LYS A 137 -7.00 36.49 -3.01
C LYS A 137 -5.93 37.48 -2.50
N TRP A 138 -5.82 37.63 -1.19
CA TRP A 138 -4.81 38.48 -0.53
C TRP A 138 -3.37 37.95 -0.68
N GLY A 139 -3.16 36.63 -0.61
CA GLY A 139 -1.83 36.04 -0.76
C GLY A 139 -1.23 36.28 -2.15
N PHE A 140 -2.07 36.21 -3.18
CA PHE A 140 -1.67 36.52 -4.56
C PHE A 140 -1.23 37.99 -4.72
N PHE A 141 -1.94 38.93 -4.10
CA PHE A 141 -1.60 40.36 -4.19
C PHE A 141 -0.28 40.68 -3.48
N ILE A 142 -0.04 40.08 -2.31
CA ILE A 142 1.23 40.23 -1.58
C ILE A 142 2.40 39.72 -2.42
N LEU A 143 2.24 38.57 -3.09
CA LEU A 143 3.29 38.00 -3.95
C LEU A 143 3.65 38.95 -5.10
N ILE A 144 2.64 39.54 -5.77
CA ILE A 144 2.87 40.55 -6.82
C ILE A 144 3.61 41.77 -6.26
N VAL A 145 3.24 42.26 -5.09
CA VAL A 145 3.90 43.40 -4.45
C VAL A 145 5.36 43.08 -4.15
N VAL A 146 5.67 41.90 -3.60
CA VAL A 146 7.06 41.49 -3.29
C VAL A 146 7.91 41.39 -4.55
N VAL A 147 7.40 40.73 -5.60
CA VAL A 147 8.11 40.62 -6.89
C VAL A 147 8.31 42.00 -7.54
N SER A 148 7.29 42.87 -7.48
CA SER A 148 7.39 44.23 -8.02
C SER A 148 8.37 45.08 -7.23
N ALA A 149 8.39 44.95 -5.90
CA ALA A 149 9.34 45.62 -5.03
C ALA A 149 10.76 45.15 -5.32
N GLU A 150 10.99 43.83 -5.45
CA GLU A 150 12.28 43.26 -5.83
C GLU A 150 12.77 43.81 -7.17
N TRP A 151 11.88 43.89 -8.16
CA TRP A 151 12.20 44.46 -9.48
C TRP A 151 12.51 45.96 -9.40
N LEU A 152 11.76 46.74 -8.61
CA LEU A 152 12.01 48.18 -8.39
C LEU A 152 13.32 48.44 -7.65
N LEU A 153 13.61 47.66 -6.59
CA LEU A 153 14.87 47.70 -5.86
C LEU A 153 16.04 47.38 -6.79
N ARG A 154 15.90 46.35 -7.64
CA ARG A 154 16.91 46.02 -8.65
C ARG A 154 17.10 47.14 -9.66
N LYS A 155 16.03 47.81 -10.09
CA LYS A 155 16.11 48.97 -10.98
C LYS A 155 16.77 50.18 -10.32
N TYR A 156 16.54 50.39 -9.03
CA TYR A 156 17.11 51.51 -8.28
C TYR A 156 18.59 51.28 -7.94
N HIS A 157 18.96 50.07 -7.51
CA HIS A 157 20.35 49.70 -7.23
C HIS A 157 21.17 49.27 -8.46
N GLY A 158 20.54 49.11 -9.62
CA GLY A 158 21.19 48.80 -10.90
C GLY A 158 21.50 50.04 -11.77
N SER A 159 21.19 51.24 -11.29
CA SER A 159 21.58 52.50 -11.92
C SER A 159 22.53 53.24 -10.97
N TYR A 160 23.82 53.12 -11.26
CA TYR A 160 25.04 53.61 -10.58
C TYR A 160 25.66 52.69 -9.53
#